data_AF-A0A941CDN8-F1
#
_entry.id   AF-A0A941CDN8-F1
#
_cell.length_a   1.000
_cell.length_b   1.000
_cell.length_c   1.000
_cell.angle_alpha   90.00
_cell.angle_beta   90.00
_cell.angle_gamma   90.00
#
_symmetry.space_group_name_H-M   'P 1'
#
loop_
_entity.id
_entity.type
_entity.pdbx_description
1 polymer ?
#
loop_
_entity_poly.entity_id
_entity_poly.type
_entity_poly.pdbx_seq_one_letter_code
_entity_poly.pdbx_strand_id
1 'polypeptide(L)'
;MDISEKERIVKKNVLEIFKENFKVTKTEEEILNIRPENEFDANYTDYYESILDIFLIEEEYLENINGKVKHTIKKVTELWNSTPHSFASWEFQY
;
A
#
# COMPACT_ATOMS: atom_id res chain seq x y z
N MET A 1 10.95 -13.58 -6.25
CA MET A 1 11.30 -12.36 -5.48
C MET A 1 11.28 -12.72 -4.01
N ASP A 2 12.32 -12.34 -3.25
CA ASP A 2 12.37 -12.61 -1.81
C ASP A 2 11.38 -11.72 -1.02
N ILE A 3 10.97 -12.16 0.16
CA ILE A 3 10.04 -11.44 1.03
C ILE A 3 10.59 -10.04 1.38
N SER A 4 11.90 -9.95 1.63
CA SER A 4 12.56 -8.68 1.97
C SER A 4 12.49 -7.67 0.83
N GLU A 5 12.61 -8.14 -0.42
CA GLU A 5 12.53 -7.29 -1.60
C GLU A 5 11.10 -6.83 -1.86
N LYS A 6 10.12 -7.71 -1.63
CA LYS A 6 8.69 -7.34 -1.69
C LYS A 6 8.35 -6.27 -0.67
N GLU A 7 8.77 -6.43 0.58
CA GLU A 7 8.54 -5.44 1.64
C GLU A 7 9.17 -4.09 1.28
N ARG A 8 10.37 -4.08 0.69
CA ARG A 8 11.03 -2.87 0.21
C ARG A 8 10.22 -2.16 -0.88
N ILE A 9 9.69 -2.92 -1.85
CA ILE A 9 8.85 -2.39 -2.93
C ILE A 9 7.54 -1.84 -2.38
N VAL A 10 6.85 -2.61 -1.53
CA VAL A 10 5.59 -2.19 -0.92
C VAL A 10 5.79 -0.92 -0.10
N LYS A 11 6.81 -0.90 0.77
CA LYS A 11 7.15 0.29 1.57
C LYS A 11 7.35 1.52 0.69
N LYS A 12 8.15 1.41 -0.38
CA LYS A 12 8.45 2.55 -1.26
C LYS A 12 7.18 3.09 -1.93
N ASN A 13 6.40 2.23 -2.57
CA ASN A 13 5.18 2.64 -3.28
C ASN A 13 4.14 3.23 -2.32
N VAL A 14 3.90 2.58 -1.17
CA VAL A 14 2.93 3.07 -0.18
C VAL A 14 3.31 4.46 0.35
N LEU A 15 4.61 4.73 0.54
CA LEU A 15 5.10 6.05 0.96
C LEU A 15 4.99 7.10 -0.15
N GLU A 16 5.22 6.73 -1.41
CA GLU A 16 5.04 7.61 -2.56
C GLU A 16 3.57 8.00 -2.75
N ILE A 17 2.66 7.01 -2.77
CA ILE A 17 1.20 7.21 -2.85
C ILE A 17 0.70 8.11 -1.70
N PHE A 18 1.22 7.89 -0.48
CA PHE A 18 0.88 8.74 0.66
C PHE A 18 1.27 10.21 0.44
N LYS A 19 2.49 10.45 -0.08
CA LYS A 19 2.97 11.81 -0.36
C LYS A 19 2.17 12.47 -1.48
N GLU A 20 1.79 11.71 -2.50
CA GLU A 20 0.98 12.21 -3.62
C GLU A 20 -0.43 12.61 -3.17
N ASN A 21 -1.10 11.78 -2.37
CA ASN A 21 -2.48 12.03 -1.95
C ASN A 21 -2.60 13.13 -0.89
N PHE A 22 -1.67 13.19 0.07
CA PHE A 22 -1.77 14.13 1.20
C PHE A 22 -0.86 15.34 1.08
N LYS A 23 0.02 15.41 0.06
CA LYS A 23 0.97 16.52 -0.19
C LYS A 23 1.74 16.96 1.07
N VAL A 24 2.14 16.00 1.89
CA VAL A 24 2.81 16.26 3.18
C VAL A 24 4.31 16.47 3.04
N THR A 25 4.87 17.32 3.90
CA THR A 25 6.33 17.51 4.06
C THR A 25 6.89 16.73 5.25
N LYS A 26 6.32 15.56 5.55
CA LYS A 26 6.77 14.68 6.65
C LYS A 26 7.85 13.70 6.17
N THR A 27 8.75 13.33 7.06
CA THR A 27 9.75 12.29 6.83
C THR A 27 9.10 10.91 6.73
N GLU A 28 9.80 9.94 6.15
CA GLU A 28 9.27 8.57 6.02
C GLU A 28 8.97 7.95 7.39
N GLU A 29 9.81 8.18 8.40
CA GLU A 29 9.61 7.66 9.76
C GLU A 29 8.37 8.24 10.44
N GLU A 30 8.09 9.53 10.19
CA GLU A 30 6.87 10.16 10.66
C GLU A 30 5.65 9.55 9.96
N ILE A 31 5.69 9.42 8.64
CA ILE A 31 4.59 8.85 7.83
C ILE A 31 4.22 7.45 8.29
N LEU A 32 5.20 6.59 8.59
CA LEU A 32 4.97 5.21 9.02
C LEU A 32 4.08 5.09 10.28
N ASN A 33 4.05 6.11 11.13
CA ASN A 33 3.29 6.10 12.38
C ASN A 33 1.94 6.83 12.29
N ILE A 34 1.68 7.49 11.16
CA ILE A 34 0.42 8.18 10.90
C ILE A 34 -0.70 7.18 10.67
N ARG A 35 -1.88 7.52 11.17
CA ARG A 35 -3.14 6.88 10.78
C ARG A 35 -3.89 7.84 9.85
N PRO A 36 -3.96 7.56 8.53
CA PRO A 36 -4.59 8.45 7.55
C PRO A 36 -6.00 8.88 7.97
N GLU A 37 -6.83 7.93 8.43
CA GLU A 37 -8.20 8.15 8.92
C GLU A 37 -8.33 9.20 10.03
N ASN A 38 -7.29 9.37 10.85
CA ASN A 38 -7.32 10.29 12.00
C ASN A 38 -6.74 11.66 11.68
N GLU A 39 -5.85 11.74 10.69
CA GLU A 39 -5.06 12.94 10.41
C GLU A 39 -5.50 13.66 9.13
N PHE A 40 -6.19 12.96 8.22
CA PHE A 40 -6.66 13.51 6.97
C PHE A 40 -8.14 13.16 6.77
N ASP A 41 -8.97 14.18 6.54
CA ASP A 41 -10.37 14.01 6.12
C ASP A 41 -10.45 13.27 4.78
N ALA A 42 -11.65 12.79 4.43
CA ALA A 42 -12.21 12.20 3.18
C ALA A 42 -11.29 11.61 2.08
N ASN A 43 -10.11 12.18 1.80
CA ASN A 43 -9.10 11.72 0.86
C ASN A 43 -8.34 10.45 1.30
N TYR A 44 -8.61 9.91 2.50
CA TYR A 44 -7.93 8.68 2.94
C TYR A 44 -8.46 7.43 2.23
N THR A 45 -9.68 7.45 1.71
CA THR A 45 -10.23 6.33 0.94
C THR A 45 -9.45 6.16 -0.37
N ASP A 46 -9.28 7.25 -1.14
CA ASP A 46 -8.49 7.27 -2.38
C ASP A 46 -7.07 6.75 -2.17
N TYR A 47 -6.48 7.01 -1.00
CA TYR A 47 -5.17 6.48 -0.62
C TYR A 47 -5.14 4.95 -0.52
N TYR A 48 -6.12 4.35 0.15
CA TYR A 48 -6.18 2.91 0.27
C TYR A 48 -6.57 2.23 -1.04
N GLU A 49 -7.50 2.82 -1.81
CA GLU A 49 -7.89 2.33 -3.14
C GLU A 49 -6.70 2.33 -4.11
N SER A 50 -5.92 3.41 -4.14
CA SER A 50 -4.70 3.51 -4.98
C SER A 50 -3.68 2.41 -4.64
N ILE A 51 -3.57 2.05 -3.36
CA ILE A 51 -2.69 0.95 -2.93
C ILE A 51 -3.20 -0.39 -3.45
N LEU A 52 -4.51 -0.65 -3.33
CA LEU A 52 -5.08 -1.91 -3.81
C LEU A 52 -4.90 -2.07 -5.33
N ASP A 53 -5.14 -1.01 -6.09
CA ASP A 53 -4.98 -0.99 -7.56
C ASP A 53 -3.54 -1.28 -7.98
N ILE A 54 -2.55 -0.58 -7.40
CA ILE A 54 -1.13 -0.75 -7.72
C ILE A 54 -0.63 -2.18 -7.43
N PHE A 55 -1.13 -2.80 -6.36
CA PHE A 55 -0.73 -4.16 -5.98
C PHE A 55 -1.64 -5.26 -6.54
N LEU A 56 -2.63 -4.89 -7.36
CA LEU A 56 -3.63 -5.81 -7.91
C LEU A 56 -4.30 -6.65 -6.81
N ILE A 57 -4.65 -6.00 -5.70
CA ILE A 57 -5.36 -6.61 -4.56
C ILE A 57 -6.84 -6.25 -4.70
N GLU A 58 -7.72 -7.22 -4.43
CA GLU A 58 -9.16 -7.00 -4.53
C GLU A 58 -9.67 -5.97 -3.50
N GLU A 59 -10.72 -5.24 -3.88
CA GLU A 59 -11.34 -4.18 -3.05
C GLU A 59 -11.87 -4.70 -1.71
N GLU A 60 -12.21 -6.00 -1.62
CA GLU A 60 -12.64 -6.64 -0.37
C GLU A 60 -11.60 -6.55 0.76
N TYR A 61 -10.33 -6.30 0.44
CA TYR A 61 -9.26 -6.13 1.44
C TYR A 61 -9.11 -4.68 1.93
N LEU A 62 -9.92 -3.72 1.46
CA LEU A 62 -9.84 -2.32 1.86
C LEU A 62 -9.93 -2.14 3.39
N GLU A 63 -10.88 -2.84 4.03
CA GLU A 63 -11.05 -2.81 5.49
C GLU A 63 -9.89 -3.48 6.24
N ASN A 64 -9.07 -4.30 5.57
CA ASN A 64 -7.97 -5.04 6.17
C ASN A 64 -6.65 -4.25 6.16
N ILE A 65 -6.48 -3.32 5.22
CA ILE A 65 -5.24 -2.54 5.03
C ILE A 65 -5.26 -1.18 5.75
N ASN A 66 -6.37 -0.84 6.39
CA ASN A 66 -6.56 0.42 7.10
C ASN A 66 -5.68 0.51 8.38
N GLY A 67 -5.66 1.70 9.01
CA GLY A 67 -4.85 1.97 10.19
C GLY A 67 -3.50 2.65 9.89
N LYS A 68 -2.47 2.36 10.71
CA LYS A 68 -1.17 3.03 10.56
C LYS A 68 -0.49 2.62 9.26
N VAL A 69 0.18 3.55 8.58
CA VAL A 69 0.87 3.29 7.30
C VAL A 69 1.82 2.08 7.39
N LYS A 70 2.55 1.90 8.49
CA LYS A 70 3.39 0.70 8.68
C LYS A 70 2.61 -0.62 8.75
N HIS A 71 1.39 -0.61 9.26
CA HIS A 71 0.51 -1.79 9.27
C HIS A 71 -0.05 -2.04 7.88
N THR A 72 -0.44 -0.99 7.16
CA THR A 72 -0.83 -1.05 5.74
C THR A 72 0.26 -1.73 4.91
N ILE A 73 1.52 -1.28 5.02
CA ILE A 73 2.67 -1.89 4.32
C ILE A 73 2.78 -3.38 4.62
N LYS A 74 2.71 -3.76 5.90
CA LYS A 74 2.79 -5.17 6.31
C LYS A 74 1.65 -5.98 5.70
N LYS A 75 0.41 -5.49 5.78
CA LYS A 75 -0.77 -6.20 5.28
C LYS A 75 -0.75 -6.33 3.76
N VAL A 76 -0.41 -5.27 3.04
CA VAL A 76 -0.25 -5.28 1.58
C VAL A 76 0.83 -6.27 1.17
N THR A 77 1.94 -6.35 1.91
CA THR A 77 3.00 -7.34 1.66
C THR A 77 2.50 -8.77 1.85
N GLU A 78 1.70 -9.04 2.89
CA GLU A 78 1.07 -10.35 3.13
C GLU A 78 0.09 -10.73 2.00
N LEU A 79 -0.75 -9.78 1.59
CA LEU A 79 -1.75 -9.97 0.55
C LEU A 79 -1.09 -10.18 -0.81
N TRP A 80 -0.14 -9.32 -1.20
CA TRP A 80 0.61 -9.45 -2.45
C TRP A 80 1.51 -10.68 -2.51
N ASN A 81 1.84 -11.28 -1.37
CA ASN A 81 2.46 -12.60 -1.33
C ASN A 81 1.49 -13.74 -1.61
N SER A 82 0.23 -13.56 -1.26
CA SER A 82 -0.82 -14.55 -1.41
C SER A 82 -1.53 -14.44 -2.76
N THR A 83 -1.42 -13.30 -3.46
CA THR A 83 -2.08 -13.09 -4.75
C THR A 83 -1.42 -13.93 -5.86
N PRO A 84 -2.17 -14.81 -6.55
CA PRO A 84 -1.63 -15.64 -7.63
C PRO A 84 -1.14 -14.82 -8.84
N HIS A 85 -1.64 -13.60 -9.01
CA HIS A 85 -1.25 -12.70 -10.09
C HIS A 85 0.13 -12.04 -9.91
N SER A 86 0.74 -12.10 -8.72
CA SER A 86 2.08 -11.53 -8.49
C SER A 86 3.21 -12.29 -9.20
N PHE A 87 2.90 -13.43 -9.84
CA PHE A 87 3.86 -14.33 -10.48
C PHE A 87 3.72 -14.41 -12.01
N ALA A 88 2.72 -13.76 -12.59
CA ALA A 88 2.59 -13.71 -14.05
C ALA A 88 3.66 -12.76 -14.61
N SER A 89 4.56 -13.27 -15.46
CA SER A 89 5.41 -12.39 -16.26
C SER A 89 4.52 -11.58 -17.21
N TRP A 90 4.98 -10.39 -17.58
CA TRP A 90 4.30 -9.50 -18.55
C TRP A 90 3.93 -10.22 -19.87
N GLU A 91 4.59 -11.33 -20.18
CA GLU A 91 4.32 -12.17 -21.36
C GLU A 91 3.00 -12.97 -21.27
N PHE A 92 2.41 -13.13 -20.08
CA PHE A 92 1.20 -13.95 -19.87
C PHE A 92 -0.07 -13.13 -19.58
N GLN A 93 -0.01 -11.80 -19.66
CA GLN A 93 -1.19 -10.94 -19.52
C GLN A 93 -1.73 -10.60 -20.92
N TYR A 94 -2.64 -11.43 -21.43
CA TYR A 94 -3.40 -11.24 -22.69
C TYR A 94 -4.89 -11.11 -22.41
#